data_AF-A0A956SGX3-F1
#
_entry.id   AF-A0A956SGX3-F1
#
_cell.length_a   1.000
_cell.length_b   1.000
_cell.length_c   1.000
_cell.angle_alpha   90.00
_cell.angle_beta   90.00
_cell.angle_gamma   90.00
#
_symmetry.space_group_name_H-M   'P 1'
#
loop_
_entity.id
_entity.type
_entity.pdbx_description
1 polymer ?
#
loop_
_entity_poly.entity_id
_entity_poly.type
_entity_poly.pdbx_seq_one_letter_code
_entity_poly.pdbx_strand_id
1 'polypeptide(L)'
;MQTAFQRDRFIGPLVVTRFVAMLVLCLAGGWSTEANAGADDYQAYCLYKAGADYPDGNPPYDQDVQGIGHDDENWFITQTEDLWKIPAHYALGSVDESDPGVLRNTIAAYPEIHDPGYRHFGDPVTFHYDSRTFLFVPIENDGIHLPGAVAVFRSYDLGFIDYAIFPSQVYDAGWCAIDDAGFLYSSRQHASSIFKYSVDWDRLVNQHDLVLTEMGEIPIYDESGQNLLDLVTMQGGEFAPGSKLLYLLSGFHDDDANERVSEGIHVMDTTTWRRVAHSTNGYGYFNYDYSSVWDGEPEGLTVWDLDNGLAPNVSGQLHVFMLDNEIFDDVTLYHYTNVWRVDRSSPCSQGEPTCAFRTVTAAHNVIFPRSEMRIQAGTYLENLALSKPMRVTAKGGLVRIGN
;
A
#
# COMPACT_ATOMS: atom_id res chain seq x y z
N MET A 1 -11.20 -25.18 85.73
CA MET A 1 -12.23 -26.22 85.54
C MET A 1 -12.34 -26.45 84.04
N GLN A 2 -11.71 -27.46 83.42
CA GLN A 2 -12.14 -28.88 83.34
C GLN A 2 -13.65 -28.98 83.02
N THR A 3 -14.16 -29.63 81.96
CA THR A 3 -13.69 -30.80 81.18
C THR A 3 -14.61 -31.05 79.96
N ALA A 4 -14.06 -31.72 78.93
CA ALA A 4 -14.64 -32.81 78.10
C ALA A 4 -15.88 -32.53 77.20
N PHE A 5 -15.94 -32.79 75.88
CA PHE A 5 -15.62 -33.91 74.95
C PHE A 5 -16.93 -34.50 74.38
N GLN A 6 -17.11 -34.42 73.05
CA GLN A 6 -17.71 -35.42 72.11
C GLN A 6 -18.02 -34.68 70.79
N ARG A 7 -17.21 -34.79 69.73
CA ARG A 7 -17.20 -35.82 68.67
C ARG A 7 -18.58 -36.31 68.23
N ASP A 8 -18.99 -35.89 67.03
CA ASP A 8 -19.50 -36.83 66.04
C ASP A 8 -19.06 -36.47 64.62
N ARG A 9 -18.79 -37.53 63.88
CA ARG A 9 -18.26 -37.58 62.51
C ARG A 9 -19.43 -37.54 61.54
N PHE A 10 -19.30 -36.79 60.44
CA PHE A 10 -19.97 -37.14 59.20
C PHE A 10 -18.97 -37.16 58.05
N ILE A 11 -18.92 -38.32 57.39
CA ILE A 11 -18.07 -38.67 56.26
C ILE A 11 -18.96 -38.64 55.02
N GLY A 12 -18.53 -37.89 54.01
CA GLY A 12 -18.67 -38.30 52.60
C GLY A 12 -19.81 -37.69 51.77
N PRO A 13 -19.77 -37.91 50.44
CA PRO A 13 -19.17 -36.93 49.52
C PRO A 13 -20.01 -36.71 48.25
N LEU A 14 -19.71 -35.64 47.49
CA LEU A 14 -19.52 -35.62 46.03
C LEU A 14 -19.65 -34.17 45.54
N VAL A 15 -18.51 -33.52 45.32
CA VAL A 15 -18.45 -32.35 44.44
C VAL A 15 -18.22 -32.89 43.04
N VAL A 16 -19.29 -32.95 42.24
CA VAL A 16 -19.19 -33.18 40.80
C VAL A 16 -18.83 -31.85 40.16
N THR A 17 -17.53 -31.61 40.00
CA THR A 17 -17.00 -30.54 39.16
C THR A 17 -17.30 -30.91 37.71
N ARG A 18 -18.37 -30.35 37.13
CA ARG A 18 -18.59 -30.42 35.68
C ARG A 18 -17.64 -29.43 35.00
N PHE A 19 -16.46 -29.91 34.63
CA PHE A 19 -15.70 -29.32 33.52
C PHE A 19 -16.51 -29.58 32.24
N VAL A 20 -17.19 -28.55 31.74
CA VAL A 20 -17.64 -28.56 30.35
C VAL A 20 -16.42 -28.14 29.54
N ALA A 21 -15.70 -29.13 29.02
CA ALA A 21 -14.76 -28.91 27.93
C ALA A 21 -15.59 -28.54 26.70
N MET A 22 -15.64 -27.24 26.38
CA MET A 22 -16.07 -26.80 25.05
C MET A 22 -15.01 -27.26 24.06
N LEU A 23 -15.27 -28.41 23.44
CA LEU A 23 -14.56 -28.84 22.25
C LEU A 23 -15.10 -27.99 21.09
N VAL A 24 -14.50 -26.82 20.86
CA VAL A 24 -14.70 -26.07 19.62
C VAL A 24 -14.00 -26.87 18.53
N LEU A 25 -14.76 -27.66 17.77
CA LEU A 25 -14.31 -28.16 16.48
C LEU A 25 -14.22 -26.95 15.54
N CYS A 26 -13.06 -26.30 15.50
CA CYS A 26 -12.68 -25.54 14.31
C CYS A 26 -12.49 -26.57 13.20
N LEU A 27 -13.54 -26.79 12.40
CA LEU A 27 -13.40 -27.36 11.07
C LEU A 27 -12.63 -26.31 10.26
N ALA A 28 -11.30 -26.39 10.33
CA ALA A 28 -10.42 -25.75 9.38
C ALA A 28 -10.78 -26.32 8.01
N GLY A 29 -11.58 -25.57 7.25
CA GLY A 29 -11.66 -25.71 5.82
C GLY A 29 -10.27 -25.41 5.28
N GLY A 30 -9.44 -26.44 5.16
CA GLY A 30 -8.16 -26.39 4.47
C GLY A 30 -8.41 -26.11 3.00
N TRP A 31 -8.66 -24.84 2.68
CA TRP A 31 -8.47 -24.32 1.34
C TRP A 31 -6.96 -24.31 1.12
N SER A 32 -6.56 -24.89 0.01
CA SER A 32 -5.17 -25.07 -0.41
C SER A 32 -4.43 -23.72 -0.48
N THR A 33 -3.73 -23.34 0.59
CA THR A 33 -2.83 -22.18 0.63
C THR A 33 -1.44 -22.48 0.07
N GLU A 34 -1.12 -23.74 -0.23
CA GLU A 34 0.25 -24.15 -0.62
C GLU A 34 0.63 -23.79 -2.07
N ALA A 35 -0.31 -23.41 -2.94
CA ALA A 35 0.01 -23.05 -4.34
C ALA A 35 0.38 -21.57 -4.56
N ASN A 36 0.01 -20.67 -3.63
CA ASN A 36 0.25 -19.23 -3.79
C ASN A 36 1.46 -18.69 -3.00
N ALA A 37 1.98 -19.44 -2.02
CA ALA A 37 3.13 -18.99 -1.22
C ALA A 37 4.41 -18.69 -2.04
N GLY A 38 4.52 -19.23 -3.26
CA GLY A 38 5.61 -18.91 -4.19
C GLY A 38 5.33 -17.75 -5.15
N ALA A 39 4.08 -17.27 -5.27
CA ALA A 39 3.74 -16.08 -6.04
C ALA A 39 4.05 -14.80 -5.25
N ASP A 40 3.92 -14.86 -3.93
CA ASP A 40 4.07 -13.72 -3.00
C ASP A 40 5.54 -13.30 -2.77
N ASP A 41 6.51 -14.05 -3.28
CA ASP A 41 7.94 -13.72 -3.15
C ASP A 41 8.45 -12.74 -4.20
N TYR A 42 7.62 -12.35 -5.18
CA TYR A 42 8.07 -11.61 -6.37
C TYR A 42 7.29 -10.32 -6.63
N GLN A 43 7.27 -9.41 -5.66
CA GLN A 43 6.45 -8.20 -5.67
C GLN A 43 7.24 -6.89 -5.67
N ALA A 44 8.50 -6.91 -6.13
CA ALA A 44 9.25 -5.69 -6.36
C ALA A 44 8.80 -5.06 -7.69
N TYR A 45 7.91 -4.07 -7.60
CA TYR A 45 7.28 -3.31 -8.68
C TYR A 45 8.12 -2.08 -9.03
N CYS A 46 9.35 -2.31 -9.50
CA CYS A 46 10.34 -1.25 -9.68
C CYS A 46 10.67 -0.97 -11.15
N LEU A 47 9.91 -1.52 -12.11
CA LEU A 47 10.06 -1.19 -13.52
C LEU A 47 8.96 -0.20 -13.93
N TYR A 48 9.33 1.07 -14.06
CA TYR A 48 8.50 2.11 -14.61
C TYR A 48 8.09 1.78 -16.05
N LYS A 49 6.85 2.10 -16.40
CA LYS A 49 6.26 1.86 -17.72
C LYS A 49 6.19 3.19 -18.49
N ALA A 50 7.31 3.58 -19.10
CA ALA A 50 7.46 4.87 -19.73
C ALA A 50 6.42 5.10 -20.84
N GLY A 51 5.75 6.25 -20.80
CA GLY A 51 4.72 6.61 -21.76
C GLY A 51 3.40 5.85 -21.59
N ALA A 52 3.19 5.22 -20.43
CA ALA A 52 1.92 4.62 -20.03
C ALA A 52 1.24 5.41 -18.91
N ASP A 53 1.71 6.61 -18.57
CA ASP A 53 1.13 7.44 -17.52
C ASP A 53 -0.31 7.79 -17.88
N TYR A 54 -1.24 7.49 -16.97
CA TYR A 54 -2.66 7.72 -17.18
C TYR A 54 -3.45 7.63 -15.86
N PRO A 55 -4.29 8.63 -15.51
CA PRO A 55 -4.48 9.90 -16.21
C PRO A 55 -3.20 10.75 -16.23
N ASP A 56 -3.21 11.72 -17.14
CA ASP A 56 -2.19 12.77 -17.26
C ASP A 56 -2.91 14.03 -17.75
N GLY A 57 -3.20 14.96 -16.82
CA GLY A 57 -3.99 16.19 -17.04
C GLY A 57 -5.02 16.45 -15.94
N ASN A 58 -6.18 17.03 -16.28
CA ASN A 58 -7.21 17.49 -15.33
C ASN A 58 -8.44 16.54 -15.21
N PRO A 59 -8.35 15.36 -14.56
CA PRO A 59 -9.55 14.58 -14.23
C PRO A 59 -10.44 15.35 -13.24
N PRO A 60 -11.70 14.93 -12.98
CA PRO A 60 -12.59 15.66 -12.06
C PRO A 60 -12.12 15.77 -10.60
N TYR A 61 -11.08 15.03 -10.22
CA TYR A 61 -10.48 14.98 -8.89
C TYR A 61 -9.04 15.54 -8.91
N ASP A 62 -8.72 16.36 -9.90
CA ASP A 62 -7.39 16.95 -10.10
C ASP A 62 -6.96 17.91 -9.00
N GLN A 63 -7.91 18.71 -8.50
CA GLN A 63 -7.64 19.75 -7.51
C GLN A 63 -7.18 19.19 -6.18
N ASP A 64 -6.01 19.56 -5.70
CA ASP A 64 -5.47 19.14 -4.40
C ASP A 64 -5.64 17.63 -4.16
N VAL A 65 -5.31 16.76 -5.13
CA VAL A 65 -5.34 15.29 -4.92
C VAL A 65 -4.36 14.93 -3.80
N GLN A 66 -4.72 13.99 -2.92
CA GLN A 66 -3.95 13.65 -1.72
C GLN A 66 -3.70 12.15 -1.55
N GLY A 67 -4.27 11.32 -2.42
CA GLY A 67 -4.21 9.88 -2.21
C GLY A 67 -4.94 9.02 -3.22
N ILE A 68 -4.51 7.76 -3.29
CA ILE A 68 -5.15 6.73 -4.10
C ILE A 68 -5.17 5.39 -3.37
N GLY A 69 -6.33 4.74 -3.38
CA GLY A 69 -6.51 3.38 -2.89
C GLY A 69 -7.47 2.61 -3.79
N HIS A 70 -7.71 1.34 -3.48
CA HIS A 70 -8.67 0.54 -4.22
C HIS A 70 -9.29 -0.58 -3.37
N ASP A 71 -10.43 -1.11 -3.82
CA ASP A 71 -10.87 -2.47 -3.50
C ASP A 71 -10.86 -3.33 -4.78
N ASP A 72 -11.53 -4.48 -4.79
CA ASP A 72 -11.55 -5.37 -5.96
C ASP A 72 -12.25 -4.75 -7.18
N GLU A 73 -13.08 -3.71 -7.00
CA GLU A 73 -13.98 -3.20 -8.04
C GLU A 73 -13.95 -1.67 -8.19
N ASN A 74 -13.31 -0.93 -7.29
CA ASN A 74 -13.37 0.52 -7.25
C ASN A 74 -12.01 1.13 -6.90
N TRP A 75 -11.74 2.29 -7.49
CA TRP A 75 -10.76 3.26 -7.02
C TRP A 75 -11.36 4.10 -5.90
N PHE A 76 -10.52 4.46 -4.93
CA PHE A 76 -10.78 5.50 -3.94
C PHE A 76 -9.73 6.59 -4.13
N ILE A 77 -10.18 7.83 -4.30
CA ILE A 77 -9.28 8.97 -4.49
C ILE A 77 -9.65 10.02 -3.47
N THR A 78 -8.66 10.55 -2.78
CA THR A 78 -8.82 11.64 -1.83
C THR A 78 -8.28 12.93 -2.45
N GLN A 79 -8.99 14.01 -2.19
CA GLN A 79 -8.48 15.37 -2.29
C GLN A 79 -8.50 15.96 -0.88
N THR A 80 -7.96 17.17 -0.67
CA THR A 80 -7.99 17.83 0.64
C THR A 80 -9.37 17.73 1.31
N GLU A 81 -10.45 18.08 0.60
CA GLU A 81 -11.80 18.05 1.18
C GLU A 81 -12.74 16.99 0.59
N ASP A 82 -12.33 16.19 -0.39
CA ASP A 82 -13.22 15.28 -1.11
C ASP A 82 -12.77 13.82 -1.05
N LEU A 83 -13.74 12.92 -0.91
CA LEU A 83 -13.54 11.49 -1.03
C LEU A 83 -14.36 10.93 -2.18
N TRP A 84 -13.66 10.35 -3.15
CA TRP A 84 -14.23 9.74 -4.34
C TRP A 84 -14.24 8.23 -4.24
N LYS A 85 -15.29 7.62 -4.80
CA LYS A 85 -15.35 6.20 -5.16
C LYS A 85 -15.68 6.10 -6.63
N ILE A 86 -14.81 5.49 -7.42
CA ILE A 86 -14.96 5.37 -8.86
C ILE A 86 -14.89 3.88 -9.25
N PRO A 87 -15.94 3.28 -9.84
CA PRO A 87 -15.86 1.90 -10.32
C PRO A 87 -14.72 1.73 -11.32
N ALA A 88 -13.91 0.69 -11.14
CA ALA A 88 -12.63 0.51 -11.83
C ALA A 88 -12.75 0.41 -13.35
N HIS A 89 -13.91 0.00 -13.86
CA HIS A 89 -14.18 -0.09 -15.29
C HIS A 89 -14.35 1.27 -15.98
N TYR A 90 -14.43 2.37 -15.23
CA TYR A 90 -14.39 3.72 -15.77
C TYR A 90 -12.96 4.16 -16.04
N ALA A 91 -12.79 4.93 -17.11
CA ALA A 91 -11.53 5.56 -17.45
C ALA A 91 -11.28 6.75 -16.51
N LEU A 92 -10.25 6.65 -15.67
CA LEU A 92 -9.93 7.63 -14.62
C LEU A 92 -9.80 9.07 -15.14
N GLY A 93 -9.23 9.28 -16.34
CA GLY A 93 -9.06 10.61 -16.93
C GLY A 93 -10.31 11.22 -17.57
N SER A 94 -11.46 10.53 -17.56
CA SER A 94 -12.69 11.00 -18.20
C SER A 94 -13.97 10.56 -17.51
N VAL A 95 -13.87 10.12 -16.25
CA VAL A 95 -15.05 9.78 -15.43
C VAL A 95 -15.88 11.04 -15.17
N ASP A 96 -17.18 10.89 -14.95
CA ASP A 96 -18.08 11.98 -14.54
C ASP A 96 -18.76 11.65 -13.21
N GLU A 97 -19.04 12.66 -12.37
CA GLU A 97 -19.76 12.46 -11.10
C GLU A 97 -21.16 11.83 -11.28
N SER A 98 -21.77 12.02 -12.45
CA SER A 98 -23.08 11.45 -12.78
C SER A 98 -23.02 10.01 -13.28
N ASP A 99 -21.82 9.44 -13.47
CA ASP A 99 -21.66 8.05 -13.88
C ASP A 99 -22.19 7.07 -12.82
N PRO A 100 -22.96 6.04 -13.22
CA PRO A 100 -23.51 5.06 -12.29
C PRO A 100 -22.47 4.42 -11.36
N GLY A 101 -22.64 4.62 -10.05
CA GLY A 101 -21.80 4.02 -9.02
C GLY A 101 -20.57 4.85 -8.66
N VAL A 102 -20.34 5.98 -9.34
CA VAL A 102 -19.42 7.03 -8.88
C VAL A 102 -20.07 7.75 -7.70
N LEU A 103 -19.32 7.91 -6.63
CA LEU A 103 -19.72 8.67 -5.44
C LEU A 103 -18.64 9.70 -5.13
N ARG A 104 -19.06 10.88 -4.69
CA ARG A 104 -18.21 11.95 -4.17
C ARG A 104 -18.88 12.51 -2.92
N ASN A 105 -18.15 12.51 -1.81
CA ASN A 105 -18.58 13.14 -0.57
C ASN A 105 -17.49 14.09 -0.09
N THR A 106 -17.87 15.33 0.23
CA THR A 106 -16.96 16.25 0.89
C THR A 106 -16.78 15.86 2.36
N ILE A 107 -15.68 16.25 3.00
CA ILE A 107 -15.46 16.00 4.44
C ILE A 107 -16.57 16.61 5.30
N ALA A 108 -17.17 17.72 4.86
CA ALA A 108 -18.32 18.35 5.50
C ALA A 108 -19.59 17.49 5.50
N ALA A 109 -19.66 16.44 4.69
CA ALA A 109 -20.73 15.44 4.74
C ALA A 109 -20.64 14.52 5.98
N TYR A 110 -19.54 14.58 6.73
CA TYR A 110 -19.27 13.77 7.92
C TYR A 110 -19.06 14.66 9.16
N PRO A 111 -20.14 15.13 9.80
CA PRO A 111 -20.05 16.03 10.96
C PRO A 111 -19.17 15.48 12.10
N GLU A 112 -19.10 14.16 12.25
CA GLU A 112 -18.32 13.47 13.27
C GLU A 112 -16.81 13.79 13.20
N ILE A 113 -16.27 14.07 12.01
CA ILE A 113 -14.87 14.47 11.79
C ILE A 113 -14.74 15.94 11.38
N HIS A 114 -15.73 16.49 10.67
CA HIS A 114 -15.71 17.89 10.27
C HIS A 114 -15.92 18.86 11.45
N ASP A 115 -16.85 18.59 12.37
CA ASP A 115 -17.12 19.52 13.49
C ASP A 115 -15.95 19.65 14.48
N PRO A 116 -15.20 18.57 14.81
CA PRO A 116 -13.95 18.68 15.57
C PRO A 116 -12.86 19.49 14.87
N GLY A 117 -12.91 19.57 13.53
CA GLY A 117 -12.04 20.43 12.74
C GLY A 117 -11.20 19.72 11.68
N TYR A 118 -11.34 18.43 11.41
CA TYR A 118 -10.55 17.79 10.33
C TYR A 118 -10.96 18.31 8.95
N ARG A 119 -9.99 18.66 8.09
CA ARG A 119 -10.23 19.31 6.79
C ARG A 119 -9.38 18.74 5.65
N HIS A 120 -8.67 17.65 5.90
CA HIS A 120 -7.67 17.12 4.99
C HIS A 120 -7.77 15.60 5.02
N PHE A 121 -8.06 14.97 3.87
CA PHE A 121 -7.92 13.53 3.68
C PHE A 121 -6.56 13.21 3.07
N GLY A 122 -5.82 12.25 3.63
CA GLY A 122 -4.56 11.76 3.04
C GLY A 122 -4.72 10.47 2.24
N ASP A 123 -3.63 9.72 2.07
CA ASP A 123 -3.55 8.49 1.27
C ASP A 123 -4.35 7.32 1.88
N PRO A 124 -5.42 6.83 1.22
CA PRO A 124 -6.33 5.86 1.79
C PRO A 124 -5.93 4.41 1.49
N VAL A 125 -6.28 3.49 2.39
CA VAL A 125 -6.08 2.04 2.21
C VAL A 125 -7.37 1.27 2.47
N THR A 126 -7.59 0.16 1.76
CA THR A 126 -8.69 -0.75 2.08
C THR A 126 -8.22 -2.00 2.81
N PHE A 127 -9.10 -2.56 3.64
CA PHE A 127 -8.84 -3.83 4.29
C PHE A 127 -10.09 -4.69 4.37
N HIS A 128 -9.96 -5.95 3.97
CA HIS A 128 -11.03 -6.93 4.03
C HIS A 128 -10.99 -7.73 5.32
N TYR A 129 -12.02 -7.63 6.14
CA TYR A 129 -12.16 -8.36 7.39
C TYR A 129 -13.60 -8.86 7.60
N ASP A 130 -13.74 -10.14 7.96
CA ASP A 130 -15.04 -10.80 8.22
C ASP A 130 -16.11 -10.50 7.16
N SER A 131 -15.80 -10.76 5.88
CA SER A 131 -16.67 -10.55 4.71
C SER A 131 -17.03 -9.09 4.39
N ARG A 132 -16.38 -8.12 5.03
CA ARG A 132 -16.58 -6.69 4.78
C ARG A 132 -15.27 -6.05 4.35
N THR A 133 -15.37 -5.09 3.43
CA THR A 133 -14.24 -4.24 3.05
C THR A 133 -14.45 -2.87 3.68
N PHE A 134 -13.43 -2.44 4.40
CA PHE A 134 -13.36 -1.13 5.06
C PHE A 134 -12.39 -0.25 4.29
N LEU A 135 -12.69 1.04 4.21
CA LEU A 135 -11.80 2.06 3.69
C LEU A 135 -11.29 2.90 4.86
N PHE A 136 -9.98 2.90 5.07
CA PHE A 136 -9.31 3.71 6.06
C PHE A 136 -8.73 4.93 5.36
N VAL A 137 -9.08 6.12 5.84
CA VAL A 137 -8.61 7.39 5.28
C VAL A 137 -7.97 8.18 6.41
N PRO A 138 -6.67 8.45 6.36
CA PRO A 138 -6.02 9.28 7.35
C PRO A 138 -6.54 10.72 7.21
N ILE A 139 -6.71 11.42 8.34
CA ILE A 139 -7.31 12.74 8.41
C ILE A 139 -6.50 13.69 9.31
N GLU A 140 -6.37 14.92 8.84
CA GLU A 140 -5.62 15.97 9.55
C GLU A 140 -6.24 17.38 9.37
N ASN A 141 -5.55 18.38 9.94
CA ASN A 141 -5.80 19.79 9.70
C ASN A 141 -4.54 20.61 10.02
N ASP A 142 -3.92 21.17 8.98
CA ASP A 142 -2.67 21.95 9.11
C ASP A 142 -2.83 23.28 9.86
N GLY A 143 -4.05 23.81 9.93
CA GLY A 143 -4.35 25.11 10.54
C GLY A 143 -4.81 25.05 12.00
N ILE A 144 -5.21 23.88 12.49
CA ILE A 144 -5.72 23.69 13.85
C ILE A 144 -4.99 22.47 14.39
N HIS A 145 -4.16 22.68 15.40
CA HIS A 145 -3.33 21.71 16.14
C HIS A 145 -4.09 20.48 16.72
N LEU A 146 -4.81 19.76 15.87
CA LEU A 146 -5.50 18.51 16.14
C LEU A 146 -4.49 17.37 16.04
N PRO A 147 -4.66 16.29 16.80
CA PRO A 147 -3.84 15.11 16.58
C PRO A 147 -4.25 14.44 15.26
N GLY A 148 -3.28 13.84 14.57
CA GLY A 148 -3.54 13.03 13.39
C GLY A 148 -4.50 11.89 13.73
N ALA A 149 -5.37 11.52 12.80
CA ALA A 149 -6.36 10.49 13.01
C ALA A 149 -6.59 9.67 11.73
N VAL A 150 -7.38 8.61 11.84
CA VAL A 150 -7.87 7.84 10.70
C VAL A 150 -9.37 7.63 10.83
N ALA A 151 -10.10 7.96 9.77
CA ALA A 151 -11.52 7.69 9.62
C ALA A 151 -11.74 6.38 8.87
N VAL A 152 -12.83 5.68 9.20
CA VAL A 152 -13.23 4.44 8.55
C VAL A 152 -14.57 4.63 7.87
N PHE A 153 -14.63 4.21 6.62
CA PHE A 153 -15.83 4.24 5.79
C PHE A 153 -16.15 2.83 5.29
N ARG A 154 -17.42 2.61 4.96
CA ARG A 154 -17.83 1.43 4.19
C ARG A 154 -17.44 1.64 2.73
N SER A 155 -16.68 0.72 2.16
CA SER A 155 -16.15 0.88 0.79
C SER A 155 -17.24 0.95 -0.28
N TYR A 156 -18.43 0.36 -0.03
CA TYR A 156 -19.49 0.25 -1.04
C TYR A 156 -20.36 1.52 -1.19
N ASP A 157 -20.47 2.36 -0.16
CA ASP A 157 -21.31 3.57 -0.19
C ASP A 157 -20.69 4.82 0.45
N LEU A 158 -19.40 4.76 0.80
CA LEU A 158 -18.68 5.82 1.52
C LEU A 158 -19.36 6.24 2.85
N GLY A 159 -20.21 5.40 3.41
CA GLY A 159 -20.85 5.68 4.69
C GLY A 159 -19.82 5.66 5.82
N PHE A 160 -19.72 6.76 6.57
CA PHE A 160 -18.89 6.88 7.75
C PHE A 160 -19.24 5.82 8.81
N ILE A 161 -18.22 5.23 9.43
CA ILE A 161 -18.36 4.25 10.50
C ILE A 161 -17.91 4.89 11.82
N ASP A 162 -16.61 5.23 11.92
CA ASP A 162 -16.01 5.85 13.09
C ASP A 162 -14.63 6.44 12.73
N TYR A 163 -13.97 7.11 13.67
CA TYR A 163 -12.57 7.53 13.55
C TYR A 163 -11.80 7.32 14.85
N ALA A 164 -10.48 7.20 14.76
CA ALA A 164 -9.60 7.12 15.92
C ALA A 164 -8.36 8.00 15.75
N ILE A 165 -7.97 8.63 16.84
CA ILE A 165 -6.75 9.43 16.92
C ILE A 165 -5.52 8.51 16.96
N PHE A 166 -4.46 8.89 16.26
CA PHE A 166 -3.13 8.31 16.41
C PHE A 166 -2.47 8.84 17.70
N PRO A 167 -2.28 8.02 18.76
CA PRO A 167 -1.86 8.53 20.06
C PRO A 167 -0.52 9.28 20.08
N SER A 168 0.41 8.91 19.20
CA SER A 168 1.77 9.48 19.13
C SER A 168 2.03 10.38 17.92
N GLN A 169 1.04 10.56 17.03
CA GLN A 169 1.14 11.48 15.90
C GLN A 169 0.34 12.73 16.22
N VAL A 170 1.02 13.86 16.18
CA VAL A 170 0.47 15.13 16.63
C VAL A 170 0.58 16.07 15.46
N TYR A 171 -0.56 16.58 14.99
CA TYR A 171 -0.72 17.50 13.86
C TYR A 171 -0.76 16.87 12.47
N ASP A 172 -0.15 15.70 12.28
CA ASP A 172 -0.01 15.09 10.96
C ASP A 172 -0.51 13.64 10.87
N ALA A 173 -1.05 13.30 9.70
CA ALA A 173 -1.54 12.01 9.23
C ALA A 173 -1.76 12.05 7.71
N GLY A 174 -0.69 12.15 6.92
CA GLY A 174 -0.78 12.17 5.45
C GLY A 174 -1.05 10.79 4.81
N TRP A 175 -0.80 9.69 5.53
CA TRP A 175 -0.97 8.33 4.97
C TRP A 175 -1.26 7.27 6.04
N CYS A 176 -1.81 6.14 5.61
CA CYS A 176 -1.81 4.90 6.40
C CYS A 176 -1.78 3.64 5.51
N ALA A 177 -1.25 2.54 6.04
CA ALA A 177 -1.26 1.23 5.37
C ALA A 177 -1.68 0.13 6.34
N ILE A 178 -2.22 -0.99 5.83
CA ILE A 178 -2.61 -2.14 6.67
C ILE A 178 -1.93 -3.40 6.14
N ASP A 179 -1.23 -4.14 7.02
CA ASP A 179 -0.62 -5.42 6.64
C ASP A 179 -1.65 -6.57 6.58
N ASP A 180 -1.26 -7.70 5.99
CA ASP A 180 -2.09 -8.92 5.88
C ASP A 180 -2.57 -9.46 7.24
N ALA A 181 -1.88 -9.09 8.34
CA ALA A 181 -2.27 -9.47 9.69
C ALA A 181 -3.27 -8.48 10.33
N GLY A 182 -3.63 -7.40 9.63
CA GLY A 182 -4.58 -6.39 10.07
C GLY A 182 -3.98 -5.37 11.05
N PHE A 183 -2.67 -5.16 11.02
CA PHE A 183 -2.05 -4.04 11.74
C PHE A 183 -2.00 -2.80 10.87
N LEU A 184 -2.36 -1.66 11.45
CA LEU A 184 -2.31 -0.37 10.78
C LEU A 184 -0.95 0.28 11.04
N TYR A 185 -0.38 0.88 10.00
CA TYR A 185 0.88 1.61 10.00
C TYR A 185 0.66 3.01 9.48
N SER A 186 1.39 3.96 10.05
CA SER A 186 1.39 5.37 9.64
C SER A 186 2.63 6.04 10.24
N SER A 187 2.91 7.28 9.85
CA SER A 187 4.01 8.07 10.39
C SER A 187 3.65 9.54 10.40
N ARG A 188 4.43 10.31 11.17
CA ARG A 188 4.48 11.76 11.03
C ARG A 188 4.90 12.15 9.61
N GLN A 189 4.67 13.41 9.26
CA GLN A 189 5.09 14.00 7.99
C GLN A 189 6.61 13.89 7.85
N HIS A 190 7.37 14.27 8.89
CA HIS A 190 8.81 14.04 8.98
C HIS A 190 9.09 12.75 9.75
N ALA A 191 9.57 11.72 9.05
CA ALA A 191 9.69 10.36 9.58
C ALA A 191 11.11 9.78 9.46
N SER A 192 11.59 9.21 10.57
CA SER A 192 12.69 8.24 10.61
C SER A 192 12.24 6.86 11.11
N SER A 193 10.93 6.71 11.27
CA SER A 193 10.27 5.58 11.87
C SER A 193 8.78 5.54 11.50
N ILE A 194 8.16 4.38 11.70
CA ILE A 194 6.75 4.12 11.42
C ILE A 194 6.08 3.64 12.71
N PHE A 195 4.93 4.18 13.03
CA PHE A 195 4.12 3.68 14.13
C PHE A 195 3.31 2.47 13.69
N LYS A 196 3.22 1.46 14.56
CA LYS A 196 2.38 0.27 14.37
C LYS A 196 1.24 0.28 15.37
N TYR A 197 0.04 0.06 14.89
CA TYR A 197 -1.19 0.01 15.68
C TYR A 197 -1.90 -1.33 15.48
N SER A 198 -2.43 -1.90 16.57
CA SER A 198 -3.44 -2.95 16.46
C SER A 198 -4.82 -2.33 16.37
N VAL A 199 -5.64 -2.84 15.46
CA VAL A 199 -7.06 -2.50 15.31
C VAL A 199 -7.91 -3.53 16.06
N ASP A 200 -8.85 -3.06 16.88
CA ASP A 200 -9.89 -3.94 17.45
C ASP A 200 -10.97 -4.25 16.40
N TRP A 201 -10.65 -5.20 15.52
CA TRP A 201 -11.50 -5.57 14.39
C TRP A 201 -12.88 -6.08 14.80
N ASP A 202 -12.95 -6.86 15.89
CA ASP A 202 -14.22 -7.36 16.41
C ASP A 202 -15.12 -6.20 16.86
N ARG A 203 -14.56 -5.19 17.52
CA ARG A 203 -15.31 -4.00 17.92
C ARG A 203 -15.73 -3.16 16.72
N LEU A 204 -14.84 -2.95 15.74
CA LEU A 204 -15.18 -2.23 14.51
C LEU A 204 -16.35 -2.88 13.77
N VAL A 205 -16.29 -4.19 13.55
CA VAL A 205 -17.32 -4.96 12.80
C VAL A 205 -18.66 -5.00 13.54
N ASN A 206 -18.63 -5.25 14.85
CA ASN A 206 -19.84 -5.55 15.63
C ASN A 206 -20.46 -4.33 16.30
N GLN A 207 -19.69 -3.27 16.51
CA GLN A 207 -20.09 -2.09 17.28
C GLN A 207 -19.92 -0.77 16.51
N HIS A 208 -19.32 -0.82 15.31
CA HIS A 208 -19.00 0.38 14.50
C HIS A 208 -18.17 1.38 15.30
N ASP A 209 -17.13 0.86 15.95
CA ASP A 209 -16.31 1.60 16.90
C ASP A 209 -14.84 1.24 16.67
N LEU A 210 -14.06 2.22 16.21
CA LEU A 210 -12.67 2.07 15.84
C LEU A 210 -11.80 2.32 17.06
N VAL A 211 -11.07 1.28 17.48
CA VAL A 211 -10.10 1.38 18.57
C VAL A 211 -8.72 0.98 18.07
N LEU A 212 -7.80 1.93 18.20
CA LEU A 212 -6.38 1.74 17.94
C LEU A 212 -5.62 1.59 19.26
N THR A 213 -4.71 0.62 19.30
CA THR A 213 -3.70 0.51 20.36
C THR A 213 -2.32 0.56 19.73
N GLU A 214 -1.53 1.57 20.11
CA GLU A 214 -0.15 1.67 19.65
C GLU A 214 0.69 0.52 20.21
N MET A 215 1.34 -0.20 19.31
CA MET A 215 2.22 -1.34 19.62
C MET A 215 3.68 -0.93 19.72
N GLY A 216 4.04 0.20 19.09
CA GLY A 216 5.37 0.79 19.15
C GLY A 216 5.75 1.47 17.84
N GLU A 217 6.97 1.96 17.84
CA GLU A 217 7.61 2.67 16.74
C GLU A 217 8.69 1.78 16.12
N ILE A 218 8.74 1.74 14.79
CA ILE A 218 9.62 0.89 14.02
C ILE A 218 10.61 1.79 13.28
N PRO A 219 11.90 1.81 13.65
CA PRO A 219 12.90 2.57 12.92
C PRO A 219 13.07 2.03 11.51
N ILE A 220 13.15 2.93 10.52
CA ILE A 220 13.40 2.61 9.12
C ILE A 220 14.83 2.99 8.74
N TYR A 221 15.51 2.10 8.03
CA TYR A 221 16.93 2.23 7.72
C TYR A 221 17.20 2.28 6.22
N ASP A 222 18.35 2.86 5.87
CA ASP A 222 18.92 2.79 4.54
C ASP A 222 19.26 1.35 4.10
N GLU A 223 19.73 1.20 2.86
CA GLU A 223 20.08 -0.09 2.27
C GLU A 223 21.20 -0.82 3.02
N SER A 224 22.08 -0.06 3.70
CA SER A 224 23.16 -0.61 4.51
C SER A 224 22.67 -1.14 5.86
N GLY A 225 21.49 -0.69 6.29
CA GLY A 225 20.94 -0.94 7.61
C GLY A 225 21.75 -0.29 8.74
N GLN A 226 22.50 0.77 8.44
CA GLN A 226 23.36 1.47 9.41
C GLN A 226 22.79 2.83 9.80
N ASN A 227 22.18 3.54 8.86
CA ASN A 227 21.62 4.87 9.10
C ASN A 227 20.10 4.81 9.06
N LEU A 228 19.47 5.60 9.93
CA LEU A 228 18.04 5.86 9.82
C LEU A 228 17.79 6.65 8.54
N LEU A 229 16.66 6.37 7.89
CA LEU A 229 16.14 7.28 6.88
C LEU A 229 15.63 8.54 7.56
N ASP A 230 15.61 9.62 6.79
CA ASP A 230 15.12 10.93 7.19
C ASP A 230 14.22 11.40 6.06
N LEU A 231 12.94 11.01 6.11
CA LEU A 231 11.94 11.29 5.08
C LEU A 231 11.18 12.54 5.50
N VAL A 232 11.29 13.63 4.75
CA VAL A 232 10.87 14.97 5.20
C VAL A 232 9.35 15.14 5.13
N THR A 233 8.76 14.70 4.01
CA THR A 233 7.33 14.89 3.73
C THR A 233 6.72 13.58 3.29
N MET A 234 6.10 12.85 4.20
CA MET A 234 5.44 11.57 3.93
C MET A 234 4.08 11.78 3.25
N GLN A 235 3.89 11.15 2.10
CA GLN A 235 2.73 11.38 1.22
C GLN A 235 1.93 10.10 0.90
N GLY A 236 2.42 8.92 1.30
CA GLY A 236 1.70 7.69 0.97
C GLY A 236 2.38 6.43 1.47
N GLY A 237 1.62 5.33 1.48
CA GLY A 237 2.19 4.02 1.75
C GLY A 237 1.21 2.87 1.62
N GLU A 238 1.71 1.74 1.11
CA GLU A 238 0.90 0.55 0.81
C GLU A 238 1.75 -0.72 0.91
N PHE A 239 1.18 -1.79 1.47
CA PHE A 239 1.87 -3.08 1.51
C PHE A 239 1.72 -3.81 0.16
N ALA A 240 2.81 -4.43 -0.28
CA ALA A 240 2.68 -5.48 -1.30
C ALA A 240 1.91 -6.68 -0.72
N PRO A 241 1.20 -7.49 -1.54
CA PRO A 241 0.47 -8.65 -1.03
C PRO A 241 1.36 -9.60 -0.19
N GLY A 242 0.91 -10.19 0.90
CA GLY A 242 1.82 -10.99 1.75
C GLY A 242 2.76 -10.14 2.62
N SER A 243 2.67 -8.81 2.54
CA SER A 243 3.26 -7.83 3.45
C SER A 243 4.77 -7.94 3.67
N LYS A 244 5.51 -8.48 2.69
CA LYS A 244 6.99 -8.60 2.75
C LYS A 244 7.71 -7.31 2.34
N LEU A 245 7.00 -6.46 1.61
CA LEU A 245 7.46 -5.15 1.17
C LEU A 245 6.40 -4.11 1.55
N LEU A 246 6.85 -2.97 2.03
CA LEU A 246 6.05 -1.76 2.20
C LEU A 246 6.59 -0.71 1.24
N TYR A 247 5.73 -0.18 0.40
CA TYR A 247 6.02 1.00 -0.40
C TYR A 247 5.70 2.23 0.43
N LEU A 248 6.59 3.21 0.43
CA LEU A 248 6.39 4.52 1.03
C LEU A 248 6.61 5.56 -0.05
N LEU A 249 5.81 6.62 -0.01
CA LEU A 249 5.97 7.79 -0.85
C LEU A 249 6.33 8.98 0.02
N SER A 250 7.30 9.75 -0.44
CA SER A 250 7.66 11.01 0.21
C SER A 250 8.18 12.04 -0.78
N GLY A 251 8.10 13.32 -0.40
CA GLY A 251 8.53 14.47 -1.19
C GLY A 251 7.52 15.61 -1.15
N PHE A 252 7.96 16.80 -1.56
CA PHE A 252 7.17 18.02 -1.61
C PHE A 252 7.62 18.90 -2.79
N HIS A 253 6.72 19.71 -3.36
CA HIS A 253 7.04 20.53 -4.54
C HIS A 253 8.19 21.53 -4.28
N ASP A 254 8.25 22.06 -3.07
CA ASP A 254 9.25 23.04 -2.63
C ASP A 254 10.58 22.43 -2.14
N ASP A 255 10.74 21.10 -2.23
CA ASP A 255 11.98 20.41 -1.81
C ASP A 255 13.21 20.99 -2.52
N ASP A 256 14.32 21.13 -1.80
CA ASP A 256 15.59 21.52 -2.40
C ASP A 256 16.25 20.37 -3.17
N ALA A 257 17.31 20.67 -3.94
CA ALA A 257 17.96 19.65 -4.78
C ALA A 257 18.58 18.48 -3.99
N ASN A 258 18.88 18.66 -2.69
CA ASN A 258 19.38 17.59 -1.85
C ASN A 258 18.22 16.77 -1.27
N GLU A 259 17.16 17.42 -0.82
CA GLU A 259 15.92 16.77 -0.35
C GLU A 259 15.34 15.90 -1.46
N ARG A 260 15.22 16.42 -2.69
CA ARG A 260 14.72 15.66 -3.84
C ARG A 260 15.47 14.36 -4.17
N VAL A 261 16.72 14.24 -3.71
CA VAL A 261 17.54 13.04 -3.90
C VAL A 261 17.29 12.00 -2.81
N SER A 262 16.83 12.40 -1.63
CA SER A 262 16.42 11.46 -0.57
C SER A 262 14.96 11.03 -0.69
N GLU A 263 14.10 11.84 -1.30
CA GLU A 263 12.66 11.63 -1.41
C GLU A 263 12.25 10.76 -2.63
N GLY A 264 10.96 10.47 -2.78
CA GLY A 264 10.37 9.64 -3.84
C GLY A 264 9.74 8.35 -3.32
N ILE A 265 9.80 7.27 -4.11
CA ILE A 265 9.25 5.96 -3.73
C ILE A 265 10.33 5.12 -3.04
N HIS A 266 10.05 4.66 -1.84
CA HIS A 266 10.93 3.79 -1.05
C HIS A 266 10.30 2.41 -0.92
N VAL A 267 11.09 1.36 -1.11
CA VAL A 267 10.65 -0.02 -0.93
C VAL A 267 11.33 -0.59 0.30
N MET A 268 10.58 -0.87 1.34
CA MET A 268 11.07 -1.35 2.63
C MET A 268 10.88 -2.86 2.75
N ASP A 269 11.92 -3.61 3.09
CA ASP A 269 11.75 -5.01 3.51
C ASP A 269 11.23 -5.03 4.95
N THR A 270 10.03 -5.58 5.16
CA THR A 270 9.29 -5.49 6.43
C THR A 270 9.78 -6.48 7.49
N THR A 271 10.72 -7.37 7.14
CA THR A 271 11.40 -8.24 8.10
C THR A 271 12.56 -7.51 8.76
N THR A 272 13.27 -6.70 7.99
CA THR A 272 14.50 -6.01 8.43
C THR A 272 14.33 -4.50 8.62
N TRP A 273 13.22 -3.94 8.12
CA TRP A 273 12.91 -2.52 8.05
C TRP A 273 14.01 -1.69 7.38
N ARG A 274 14.66 -2.29 6.36
CA ARG A 274 15.67 -1.67 5.53
C ARG A 274 15.08 -1.35 4.16
N ARG A 275 15.46 -0.21 3.60
CA ARG A 275 15.18 0.12 2.21
C ARG A 275 15.92 -0.86 1.31
N VAL A 276 15.22 -1.47 0.36
CA VAL A 276 15.78 -2.42 -0.61
C VAL A 276 15.73 -1.90 -2.04
N ALA A 277 14.94 -0.85 -2.28
CA ALA A 277 14.96 -0.06 -3.50
C ALA A 277 14.48 1.37 -3.19
N HIS A 278 14.92 2.31 -4.02
CA HIS A 278 14.54 3.71 -3.97
C HIS A 278 14.42 4.21 -5.40
N SER A 279 13.36 4.96 -5.70
CA SER A 279 13.17 5.53 -7.03
C SER A 279 14.20 6.61 -7.30
N THR A 280 14.62 6.70 -8.54
CA THR A 280 15.43 7.81 -9.04
C THR A 280 14.55 8.91 -9.61
N ASN A 281 15.09 10.12 -9.66
CA ASN A 281 14.38 11.31 -10.13
C ASN A 281 14.86 11.69 -11.54
N GLY A 282 14.08 11.31 -12.56
CA GLY A 282 14.30 11.64 -13.98
C GLY A 282 15.16 10.66 -14.79
N TYR A 283 15.53 9.50 -14.24
CA TYR A 283 16.35 8.50 -14.95
C TYR A 283 16.14 7.09 -14.41
N GLY A 284 16.77 6.09 -15.04
CA GLY A 284 16.77 4.71 -14.56
C GLY A 284 15.49 3.94 -14.83
N TYR A 285 15.40 2.73 -14.27
CA TYR A 285 14.24 1.85 -14.46
C TYR A 285 13.18 2.02 -13.38
N PHE A 286 13.58 2.39 -12.17
CA PHE A 286 12.66 2.74 -11.10
C PHE A 286 12.61 4.25 -11.00
N ASN A 287 11.93 4.89 -11.95
CA ASN A 287 11.95 6.33 -12.14
C ASN A 287 10.65 6.96 -11.67
N TYR A 288 10.73 7.89 -10.72
CA TYR A 288 9.64 8.74 -10.29
C TYR A 288 10.15 10.18 -10.28
N ASP A 289 9.82 10.93 -11.33
CA ASP A 289 10.30 12.29 -11.54
C ASP A 289 9.20 13.31 -11.26
N TYR A 290 9.18 13.80 -10.03
CA TYR A 290 8.31 14.90 -9.62
C TYR A 290 9.05 16.26 -9.65
N SER A 291 10.29 16.30 -10.15
CA SER A 291 11.09 17.55 -10.22
C SER A 291 11.08 18.22 -11.59
N SER A 292 10.62 17.49 -12.61
CA SER A 292 10.58 17.97 -14.00
C SER A 292 9.45 18.96 -14.28
N VAL A 293 8.44 18.96 -13.43
CA VAL A 293 7.37 19.96 -13.36
C VAL A 293 7.71 21.01 -12.29
N TRP A 294 7.17 22.22 -12.44
CA TRP A 294 7.60 23.36 -11.61
C TRP A 294 7.18 23.17 -10.15
N ASP A 295 5.95 22.71 -9.91
CA ASP A 295 5.38 22.49 -8.57
C ASP A 295 4.91 21.03 -8.40
N GLY A 296 5.74 20.07 -8.80
CA GLY A 296 5.43 18.63 -8.70
C GLY A 296 5.43 18.12 -7.28
N GLU A 297 4.31 17.54 -6.85
CA GLU A 297 4.09 17.02 -5.51
C GLU A 297 3.65 15.55 -5.55
N PRO A 298 4.32 14.65 -4.79
CA PRO A 298 3.85 13.27 -4.64
C PRO A 298 2.57 13.20 -3.78
N GLU A 299 1.54 12.45 -4.22
CA GLU A 299 0.21 12.49 -3.58
C GLU A 299 -0.45 11.09 -3.46
N GLY A 300 0.21 10.20 -2.73
CA GLY A 300 -0.25 8.84 -2.46
C GLY A 300 0.11 7.77 -3.49
N LEU A 301 -0.03 6.50 -3.08
CA LEU A 301 0.25 5.34 -3.92
C LEU A 301 -0.62 4.14 -3.58
N THR A 302 -0.79 3.25 -4.55
CA THR A 302 -1.48 1.98 -4.30
C THR A 302 -0.91 0.81 -5.09
N VAL A 303 -1.12 -0.41 -4.57
CA VAL A 303 -0.62 -1.65 -5.15
C VAL A 303 -1.79 -2.50 -5.67
N TRP A 304 -2.07 -2.40 -6.97
CA TRP A 304 -3.15 -3.13 -7.63
C TRP A 304 -2.70 -3.78 -8.95
N ASP A 305 -2.81 -5.10 -9.07
CA ASP A 305 -2.51 -5.78 -10.35
C ASP A 305 -3.62 -5.58 -11.39
N LEU A 306 -3.35 -4.70 -12.36
CA LEU A 306 -4.28 -4.30 -13.41
C LEU A 306 -3.88 -4.79 -14.81
N ASP A 307 -2.92 -5.73 -14.90
CA ASP A 307 -2.55 -6.35 -16.18
C ASP A 307 -3.71 -7.17 -16.82
N ASN A 308 -4.81 -7.40 -16.09
CA ASN A 308 -6.03 -8.04 -16.59
C ASN A 308 -6.92 -7.13 -17.45
N GLY A 309 -6.65 -5.82 -17.49
CA GLY A 309 -7.44 -4.84 -18.23
C GLY A 309 -8.78 -4.46 -17.59
N LEU A 310 -8.93 -4.67 -16.27
CA LEU A 310 -10.10 -4.21 -15.51
C LEU A 310 -10.26 -2.68 -15.60
N ALA A 311 -9.15 -1.96 -15.43
CA ALA A 311 -9.11 -0.51 -15.50
C ALA A 311 -8.68 -0.04 -16.91
N PRO A 312 -9.50 0.77 -17.62
CA PRO A 312 -9.11 1.28 -18.93
C PRO A 312 -7.83 2.10 -18.89
N ASN A 313 -6.90 1.80 -19.80
CA ASN A 313 -5.59 2.47 -19.98
C ASN A 313 -4.60 2.34 -18.82
N VAL A 314 -5.01 1.83 -17.66
CA VAL A 314 -4.14 1.54 -16.51
C VAL A 314 -3.69 0.09 -16.56
N SER A 315 -2.41 -0.16 -16.30
CA SER A 315 -1.87 -1.51 -16.17
C SER A 315 -0.56 -1.50 -15.39
N GLY A 316 -0.16 -2.62 -14.81
CA GLY A 316 0.95 -2.68 -13.85
C GLY A 316 0.45 -3.16 -12.51
N GLN A 317 1.25 -2.93 -11.47
CA GLN A 317 0.98 -3.40 -10.12
C GLN A 317 1.15 -2.32 -9.05
N LEU A 318 1.97 -1.29 -9.30
CA LEU A 318 2.11 -0.13 -8.41
C LEU A 318 1.72 1.11 -9.20
N HIS A 319 0.90 1.95 -8.59
CA HIS A 319 0.35 3.18 -9.17
C HIS A 319 0.60 4.33 -8.20
N VAL A 320 1.15 5.44 -8.68
CA VAL A 320 1.63 6.54 -7.83
C VAL A 320 1.20 7.87 -8.43
N PHE A 321 0.49 8.69 -7.66
CA PHE A 321 0.09 10.02 -8.12
C PHE A 321 1.24 11.01 -8.02
N MET A 322 1.21 11.98 -8.92
CA MET A 322 1.92 13.24 -8.81
C MET A 322 0.94 14.34 -9.20
N LEU A 323 0.84 15.35 -8.35
CA LEU A 323 0.15 16.59 -8.60
C LEU A 323 1.14 17.61 -9.17
N ASP A 324 0.78 18.32 -10.22
CA ASP A 324 1.46 19.54 -10.65
C ASP A 324 0.68 20.73 -10.09
N ASN A 325 1.14 21.26 -8.95
CA ASN A 325 0.44 22.23 -8.11
C ASN A 325 0.57 23.66 -8.67
N GLU A 326 0.18 23.84 -9.94
CA GLU A 326 0.16 25.13 -10.63
C GLU A 326 -1.20 25.87 -10.44
N ILE A 327 -1.49 26.89 -11.26
CA ILE A 327 -2.80 27.59 -11.22
C ILE A 327 -3.95 26.65 -11.65
N PHE A 328 -3.62 25.61 -12.40
CA PHE A 328 -4.53 24.52 -12.77
C PHE A 328 -3.81 23.23 -12.48
N ASP A 329 -4.29 22.53 -11.47
CA ASP A 329 -3.73 21.27 -11.02
C ASP A 329 -3.84 20.21 -12.11
N ASP A 330 -2.70 19.65 -12.52
CA ASP A 330 -2.65 18.46 -13.36
C ASP A 330 -2.27 17.26 -12.49
N VAL A 331 -2.87 16.11 -12.76
CA VAL A 331 -2.54 14.85 -12.09
C VAL A 331 -1.97 13.87 -13.10
N THR A 332 -0.80 13.33 -12.77
CA THR A 332 -0.17 12.22 -13.49
C THR A 332 -0.17 10.98 -12.60
N LEU A 333 -0.68 9.86 -13.11
CA LEU A 333 -0.60 8.57 -12.44
C LEU A 333 0.47 7.69 -13.09
N TYR A 334 1.60 7.54 -12.40
CA TYR A 334 2.73 6.70 -12.83
C TYR A 334 2.39 5.23 -12.62
N HIS A 335 2.95 4.36 -13.45
CA HIS A 335 2.70 2.91 -13.38
C HIS A 335 3.99 2.10 -13.38
N TYR A 336 4.06 1.10 -12.51
CA TYR A 336 5.21 0.21 -12.40
C TYR A 336 4.79 -1.25 -12.46
N THR A 337 5.73 -2.10 -12.90
CA THR A 337 5.56 -3.55 -12.94
C THR A 337 6.74 -4.29 -12.31
N ASN A 338 6.52 -5.54 -11.92
CA ASN A 338 7.58 -6.47 -11.55
C ASN A 338 8.09 -7.31 -12.75
N VAL A 339 7.56 -7.14 -13.97
CA VAL A 339 7.86 -8.02 -15.10
C VAL A 339 8.90 -7.43 -16.05
N TRP A 340 10.11 -7.98 -16.03
CA TRP A 340 11.23 -7.65 -16.90
C TRP A 340 11.27 -8.60 -18.10
N ARG A 341 11.04 -8.09 -19.30
CA ARG A 341 10.90 -8.92 -20.49
C ARG A 341 12.23 -9.07 -21.24
N VAL A 342 12.48 -10.28 -21.71
CA VAL A 342 13.63 -10.60 -22.57
C VAL A 342 13.11 -11.16 -23.90
N ASP A 343 13.49 -10.54 -25.00
CA ASP A 343 13.26 -11.03 -26.36
C ASP A 343 14.45 -10.63 -27.23
N ARG A 344 15.21 -11.62 -27.70
CA ARG A 344 16.37 -11.41 -28.59
C ARG A 344 16.04 -10.67 -29.89
N SER A 345 14.78 -10.69 -30.31
CA SER A 345 14.28 -10.01 -31.51
C SER A 345 13.80 -8.59 -31.25
N SER A 346 13.79 -8.15 -29.98
CA SER A 346 13.33 -6.82 -29.58
C SER A 346 14.10 -5.70 -30.32
N PRO A 347 13.40 -4.69 -30.87
CA PRO A 347 14.04 -3.59 -31.56
C PRO A 347 14.79 -2.66 -30.60
N CYS A 348 14.53 -2.70 -29.29
CA CYS A 348 15.19 -1.86 -28.28
C CYS A 348 15.52 -2.68 -27.00
N SER A 349 15.78 -2.02 -25.86
CA SER A 349 16.36 -2.68 -24.67
C SER A 349 16.04 -1.98 -23.34
N GLN A 350 14.76 -1.74 -23.05
CA GLN A 350 14.30 -1.10 -21.80
C GLN A 350 13.57 -2.07 -20.85
N GLY A 351 13.22 -3.27 -21.29
CA GLY A 351 12.57 -4.30 -20.47
C GLY A 351 11.05 -4.34 -20.53
N GLU A 352 10.43 -3.36 -21.16
CA GLU A 352 8.98 -3.20 -21.28
C GLU A 352 8.32 -4.14 -22.32
N PRO A 353 6.98 -4.29 -22.32
CA PRO A 353 6.26 -5.09 -23.32
C PRO A 353 6.61 -4.79 -24.78
N THR A 354 6.74 -3.51 -25.13
CA THR A 354 7.09 -3.03 -26.47
C THR A 354 8.61 -2.90 -26.68
N CYS A 355 9.39 -3.00 -25.59
CA CYS A 355 10.82 -2.71 -25.58
C CYS A 355 11.65 -3.68 -24.72
N ALA A 356 11.43 -4.98 -24.88
CA ALA A 356 12.11 -6.02 -24.09
C ALA A 356 13.66 -5.96 -24.21
N PHE A 357 14.38 -6.47 -23.21
CA PHE A 357 15.83 -6.67 -23.31
C PHE A 357 16.17 -7.71 -24.39
N ARG A 358 17.26 -7.49 -25.14
CA ARG A 358 17.71 -8.45 -26.15
C ARG A 358 18.42 -9.67 -25.56
N THR A 359 18.97 -9.53 -24.34
CA THR A 359 19.79 -10.56 -23.70
C THR A 359 19.33 -10.80 -22.28
N VAL A 360 19.51 -12.03 -21.81
CA VAL A 360 19.17 -12.39 -20.43
C VAL A 360 20.13 -11.69 -19.46
N THR A 361 21.40 -11.57 -19.84
CA THR A 361 22.42 -10.84 -19.06
C THR A 361 22.07 -9.37 -18.88
N ALA A 362 21.57 -8.68 -19.91
CA ALA A 362 21.19 -7.28 -19.78
C ALA A 362 20.08 -7.10 -18.75
N ALA A 363 19.01 -7.91 -18.85
CA ALA A 363 17.93 -7.87 -17.86
C ALA A 363 18.42 -8.24 -16.46
N HIS A 364 19.24 -9.29 -16.32
CA HIS A 364 19.77 -9.73 -15.02
C HIS A 364 20.58 -8.65 -14.29
N ASN A 365 21.34 -7.85 -15.04
CA ASN A 365 22.17 -6.78 -14.46
C ASN A 365 21.32 -5.71 -13.76
N VAL A 366 20.12 -5.42 -14.29
CA VAL A 366 19.30 -4.29 -13.85
C VAL A 366 18.01 -4.68 -13.11
N ILE A 367 17.56 -5.93 -13.25
CA ILE A 367 16.37 -6.43 -12.56
C ILE A 367 16.52 -6.29 -11.04
N PHE A 368 15.44 -5.84 -10.40
CA PHE A 368 15.37 -5.76 -8.94
C PHE A 368 15.20 -7.17 -8.32
N PRO A 369 15.82 -7.43 -7.16
CA PRO A 369 15.51 -8.61 -6.38
C PRO A 369 13.99 -8.71 -6.14
N ARG A 370 13.44 -9.92 -6.16
CA ARG A 370 11.99 -10.18 -6.03
C ARG A 370 11.16 -9.61 -7.19
N SER A 371 11.72 -9.49 -8.39
CA SER A 371 10.95 -9.27 -9.63
C SER A 371 10.84 -10.55 -10.47
N GLU A 372 10.04 -10.52 -11.55
CA GLU A 372 9.97 -11.57 -12.57
C GLU A 372 10.80 -11.21 -13.80
N MET A 373 11.64 -12.13 -14.27
CA MET A 373 12.20 -12.12 -15.61
C MET A 373 11.41 -13.05 -16.52
N ARG A 374 10.73 -12.49 -17.52
CA ARG A 374 9.90 -13.23 -18.49
C ARG A 374 10.61 -13.31 -19.84
N ILE A 375 11.08 -14.49 -20.22
CA ILE A 375 11.94 -14.70 -21.39
C ILE A 375 11.15 -15.32 -22.54
N GLN A 376 11.14 -14.64 -23.70
CA GLN A 376 10.54 -15.14 -24.92
C GLN A 376 11.30 -16.38 -25.42
N ALA A 377 10.56 -17.39 -25.90
CA ALA A 377 11.13 -18.64 -26.41
C ALA A 377 12.23 -18.42 -27.46
N GLY A 378 13.29 -19.22 -27.37
CA GLY A 378 14.46 -19.10 -28.22
C GLY A 378 15.74 -19.60 -27.57
N THR A 379 16.85 -19.47 -28.31
CA THR A 379 18.20 -19.76 -27.83
C THR A 379 18.95 -18.46 -27.60
N TYR A 380 19.48 -18.31 -26.39
CA TYR A 380 20.28 -17.19 -25.89
C TYR A 380 21.70 -17.71 -25.59
N LEU A 381 22.65 -17.44 -26.49
CA LEU A 381 24.02 -17.94 -26.42
C LEU A 381 24.85 -17.07 -25.44
N GLU A 382 24.55 -17.17 -24.16
CA GLU A 382 25.12 -16.36 -23.09
C GLU A 382 25.54 -17.24 -21.90
N ASN A 383 26.70 -16.95 -21.31
CA ASN A 383 27.10 -17.58 -20.05
C ASN A 383 26.55 -16.73 -18.89
N LEU A 384 25.48 -17.19 -18.26
CA LEU A 384 24.79 -16.43 -17.20
C LEU A 384 24.80 -17.19 -15.88
N ALA A 385 25.16 -16.47 -14.81
CA ALA A 385 24.95 -16.89 -13.43
C ALA A 385 23.89 -15.99 -12.79
N LEU A 386 22.70 -16.55 -12.54
CA LEU A 386 21.63 -15.83 -11.85
C LEU A 386 21.97 -15.71 -10.35
N SER A 387 22.27 -14.50 -9.88
CA SER A 387 22.71 -14.23 -8.50
C SER A 387 21.70 -13.49 -7.62
N LYS A 388 20.58 -13.02 -8.17
CA LYS A 388 19.54 -12.28 -7.44
C LYS A 388 18.31 -13.18 -7.26
N PRO A 389 17.58 -13.10 -6.13
CA PRO A 389 16.29 -13.79 -6.01
C PRO A 389 15.32 -13.20 -7.03
N MET A 390 14.83 -14.00 -7.96
CA MET A 390 13.86 -13.58 -8.99
C MET A 390 13.07 -14.78 -9.50
N ARG A 391 11.90 -14.51 -10.06
CA ARG A 391 11.11 -15.52 -10.78
C ARG A 391 11.57 -15.52 -12.22
N VAL A 392 11.93 -16.67 -12.78
CA VAL A 392 12.25 -16.78 -14.21
C VAL A 392 11.18 -17.60 -14.89
N THR A 393 10.52 -17.01 -15.89
CA THR A 393 9.46 -17.67 -16.65
C THR A 393 9.78 -17.68 -18.15
N ALA A 394 9.33 -18.71 -18.85
CA ALA A 394 9.41 -18.79 -20.30
C ALA A 394 8.06 -18.43 -20.93
N LYS A 395 8.06 -17.59 -21.95
CA LYS A 395 6.87 -17.19 -22.73
C LYS A 395 6.93 -17.79 -24.14
N GLY A 396 5.87 -18.47 -24.54
CA GLY A 396 5.70 -18.94 -25.93
C GLY A 396 6.53 -20.18 -26.32
N GLY A 397 7.09 -20.93 -25.36
CA GLY A 397 7.80 -22.18 -25.63
C GLY A 397 9.09 -22.35 -24.82
N LEU A 398 10.01 -23.17 -25.34
CA LEU A 398 11.28 -23.49 -24.70
C LEU A 398 12.27 -22.31 -24.80
N VAL A 399 12.92 -22.01 -23.67
CA VAL A 399 14.06 -21.08 -23.58
C VAL A 399 15.32 -21.90 -23.31
N ARG A 400 16.35 -21.72 -24.14
CA ARG A 400 17.70 -22.26 -23.89
C ARG A 400 18.66 -21.11 -23.63
N ILE A 401 19.30 -21.11 -22.46
CA ILE A 401 20.32 -20.13 -22.08
C ILE A 401 21.64 -20.89 -21.97
N GLY A 402 22.69 -20.38 -22.60
CA GLY A 402 23.99 -21.03 -22.69
C GLY A 402 24.25 -21.70 -24.03
N ASN A 403 25.47 -22.20 -24.16
CA ASN A 403 25.99 -22.88 -25.36
C ASN A 403 25.58 -24.35 -25.43
#